data_AF-A0A9D8GHJ9-F1
#
_entry.id   AF-A0A9D8GHJ9-F1
#
_cell.length_a   1.000
_cell.length_b   1.000
_cell.length_c   1.000
_cell.angle_alpha   90.00
_cell.angle_beta   90.00
_cell.angle_gamma   90.00
#
_symmetry.space_group_name_H-M   'P 1'
#
loop_
_entity.id
_entity.type
_entity.pdbx_description
1 polymer ?
#
loop_
_entity_poly.entity_id
_entity_poly.type
_entity_poly.pdbx_seq_one_letter_code
_entity_poly.pdbx_strand_id
1 'polypeptide(L)'
;KGFGKKAKGSLTVKGNHAILKTADVDRTRQWIAANCPGVHILSVGRSIDLYKDTGLPGDIAKRYGFDKLRGSHVVGHTRMATESAVTPAHAHPFTAGEDFCLVHNGSLSNPFSIRRKLEARGVEFDTDNDTEGATRYLEWRMREGDTLEQALEKGFQEFDGFYTFLMGTKDALAIVRDAFSCKPAVVAENDEYVAISSEFRSLAHLPDIKHASLFEPKPEEMYVWSA
;
A
#
# COMPACT_ATOMS: atom_id res chain seq x y z
N LYS A 1 -6.60 -38.32 19.59
CA LYS A 1 -5.33 -38.51 18.83
C LYS A 1 -4.73 -37.14 18.60
N GLY A 2 -3.44 -36.98 18.93
CA GLY A 2 -2.89 -35.76 19.51
C GLY A 2 -2.87 -34.51 18.64
N PHE A 3 -3.21 -33.37 19.27
CA PHE A 3 -2.89 -32.03 18.77
C PHE A 3 -1.37 -31.85 18.81
N GLY A 4 -0.72 -32.25 17.73
CA GLY A 4 0.72 -32.11 17.53
C GLY A 4 1.12 -30.65 17.34
N LYS A 5 2.11 -30.23 18.14
CA LYS A 5 2.88 -28.98 18.12
C LYS A 5 2.06 -27.68 18.30
N LYS A 6 2.17 -27.09 19.50
CA LYS A 6 1.86 -25.66 19.72
C LYS A 6 2.65 -24.85 18.68
N ALA A 7 1.97 -24.22 17.74
CA ALA A 7 2.60 -23.26 16.84
C ALA A 7 3.22 -22.16 17.72
N LYS A 8 4.54 -21.98 17.62
CA LYS A 8 5.22 -20.85 18.28
C LYS A 8 4.88 -19.60 17.46
N GLY A 9 4.07 -18.73 18.03
CA GLY A 9 3.81 -17.40 17.49
C GLY A 9 3.96 -16.34 18.56
N SER A 10 4.20 -15.10 18.15
CA SER A 10 4.24 -13.94 19.04
C SER A 10 3.22 -12.91 18.57
N LEU A 11 2.48 -12.34 19.50
CA LEU A 11 1.53 -11.27 19.24
C LEU A 11 2.04 -9.98 19.89
N THR A 12 2.19 -8.93 19.09
CA THR A 12 2.52 -7.58 19.57
C THR A 12 1.33 -6.68 19.31
N VAL A 13 0.69 -6.18 20.37
CA VAL A 13 -0.50 -5.31 20.27
C VAL A 13 -0.12 -3.86 20.52
N LYS A 14 -0.61 -2.95 19.69
CA LYS A 14 -0.43 -1.50 19.84
C LYS A 14 -1.70 -0.77 19.42
N GLY A 15 -2.44 -0.22 20.38
CA GLY A 15 -3.75 0.40 20.12
C GLY A 15 -4.75 -0.62 19.57
N ASN A 16 -5.38 -0.28 18.45
CA ASN A 16 -6.29 -1.14 17.66
C ASN A 16 -5.56 -2.00 16.60
N HIS A 17 -4.24 -2.04 16.61
CA HIS A 17 -3.42 -2.82 15.69
C HIS A 17 -2.69 -3.94 16.43
N ALA A 18 -2.49 -5.08 15.77
CA ALA A 18 -1.65 -6.15 16.29
C ALA A 18 -0.86 -6.84 15.18
N ILE A 19 0.42 -7.13 15.47
CA ILE A 19 1.31 -7.90 14.60
C ILE A 19 1.41 -9.32 15.17
N LEU A 20 0.94 -10.30 14.40
CA LEU A 20 1.05 -11.72 14.74
C LEU A 20 2.14 -12.36 13.88
N LYS A 21 3.21 -12.84 14.51
CA LYS A 21 4.23 -13.66 13.86
C LYS A 21 3.87 -15.12 14.01
N THR A 22 3.82 -15.85 12.91
CA THR A 22 3.43 -17.26 12.85
C THR A 22 4.29 -18.01 11.84
N ALA A 23 4.42 -19.33 12.02
CA ALA A 23 5.14 -20.21 11.09
C ALA A 23 4.25 -20.73 9.94
N ASP A 24 2.92 -20.65 10.09
CA ASP A 24 1.94 -21.15 9.13
C ASP A 24 0.87 -20.08 8.92
N VAL A 25 1.10 -19.23 7.91
CA VAL A 25 0.28 -18.04 7.62
C VAL A 25 -1.13 -18.44 7.21
N ASP A 26 -1.28 -19.39 6.29
CA ASP A 26 -2.59 -19.78 5.75
C ASP A 26 -3.50 -20.38 6.82
N ARG A 27 -2.96 -21.30 7.63
CA ARG A 27 -3.71 -21.85 8.76
C ARG A 27 -4.08 -20.78 9.77
N THR A 28 -3.19 -19.82 10.00
CA THR A 28 -3.45 -18.72 10.94
C THR A 28 -4.56 -17.80 10.40
N ARG A 29 -4.54 -17.44 9.10
CA ARG A 29 -5.59 -16.65 8.46
C ARG A 29 -6.95 -17.34 8.55
N GLN A 30 -7.02 -18.62 8.20
CA GLN A 30 -8.25 -19.42 8.28
C GLN A 30 -8.77 -19.48 9.72
N TRP A 31 -7.88 -19.66 10.70
CA TRP A 31 -8.27 -19.69 12.11
C TRP A 31 -8.82 -18.34 12.58
N ILE A 32 -8.17 -17.22 12.23
CA ILE A 32 -8.65 -15.87 12.57
C ILE A 32 -10.02 -15.63 11.94
N ALA A 33 -10.19 -15.92 10.65
CA ALA A 33 -11.47 -15.75 9.96
C ALA A 33 -12.61 -16.56 10.63
N ALA A 34 -12.32 -17.77 11.09
CA ALA A 34 -13.33 -18.64 11.72
C ALA A 34 -13.62 -18.30 13.19
N ASN A 35 -12.67 -17.73 13.93
CA ASN A 35 -12.76 -17.56 15.40
C ASN A 35 -12.79 -16.10 15.86
N CYS A 36 -12.49 -15.14 14.98
CA CYS A 36 -12.35 -13.73 15.31
C CYS A 36 -13.03 -12.84 14.26
N PRO A 37 -14.37 -12.87 14.13
CA PRO A 37 -15.09 -12.17 13.07
C PRO A 37 -14.97 -10.64 13.12
N GLY A 38 -14.54 -10.06 14.26
CA GLY A 38 -14.26 -8.63 14.39
C GLY A 38 -12.81 -8.24 14.08
N VAL A 39 -11.96 -9.19 13.67
CA VAL A 39 -10.54 -8.93 13.36
C VAL A 39 -10.36 -8.92 11.85
N HIS A 40 -9.88 -7.79 11.34
CA HIS A 40 -9.51 -7.63 9.94
C HIS A 40 -8.02 -7.86 9.75
N ILE A 41 -7.67 -8.69 8.77
CA ILE A 41 -6.27 -8.92 8.38
C ILE A 41 -5.91 -7.86 7.35
N LEU A 42 -5.19 -6.82 7.79
CA LEU A 42 -4.86 -5.68 6.93
C LEU A 42 -3.67 -5.92 6.01
N SER A 43 -2.74 -6.80 6.39
CA SER A 43 -1.55 -7.14 5.63
C SER A 43 -1.02 -8.51 6.04
N VAL A 44 -0.30 -9.15 5.11
CA VAL A 44 0.43 -10.40 5.29
C VAL A 44 1.78 -10.22 4.59
N GLY A 45 2.86 -10.61 5.25
CA GLY A 45 4.19 -10.41 4.69
C GLY A 45 5.30 -10.80 5.65
N ARG A 46 6.53 -10.55 5.23
CA ARG A 46 7.76 -10.81 6.00
C ARG A 46 8.54 -9.54 6.30
N SER A 47 8.31 -8.49 5.52
CA SER A 47 9.18 -7.32 5.42
C SER A 47 8.40 -6.01 5.64
N ILE A 48 7.11 -5.97 5.33
CA ILE A 48 6.27 -4.78 5.45
C ILE A 48 5.41 -4.84 6.72
N ASP A 49 5.57 -3.82 7.57
CA ASP A 49 4.61 -3.50 8.64
C ASP A 49 3.60 -2.46 8.12
N LEU A 50 2.31 -2.65 8.43
CA LEU A 50 1.25 -1.77 7.98
C LEU A 50 0.45 -1.21 9.16
N TYR A 51 0.27 0.11 9.17
CA TYR A 51 -0.51 0.83 10.18
C TYR A 51 -1.60 1.65 9.50
N LYS A 52 -2.85 1.45 9.93
CA LYS A 52 -4.02 2.20 9.44
C LYS A 52 -4.93 2.54 10.59
N ASP A 53 -5.38 3.78 10.64
CA ASP A 53 -6.34 4.23 11.63
C ASP A 53 -7.12 5.45 11.13
N THR A 54 -8.13 5.85 11.89
CA THR A 54 -8.88 7.09 11.67
C THR A 54 -8.49 8.15 12.70
N GLY A 55 -8.51 9.42 12.27
CA GLY A 55 -8.16 10.57 13.11
C GLY A 55 -7.03 11.41 12.53
N LEU A 56 -6.49 12.31 13.35
CA LEU A 56 -5.43 13.21 12.93
C LEU A 56 -4.09 12.46 12.78
N PRO A 57 -3.31 12.70 11.71
CA PRO A 57 -2.04 11.99 11.48
C PRO A 57 -1.07 12.06 12.66
N GLY A 58 -0.99 13.20 13.36
CA GLY A 58 -0.12 13.37 14.53
C GLY A 58 -0.51 12.48 15.71
N ASP A 59 -1.79 12.22 15.92
CA ASP A 59 -2.27 11.36 17.00
C ASP A 59 -2.04 9.88 16.67
N ILE A 60 -2.23 9.52 15.40
CA ILE A 60 -1.93 8.19 14.86
C ILE A 60 -0.43 7.89 15.00
N ALA A 61 0.42 8.82 14.58
CA ALA A 61 1.88 8.69 14.69
C ALA A 61 2.34 8.50 16.14
N LYS A 62 1.75 9.23 17.10
CA LYS A 62 2.02 9.05 18.54
C LYS A 62 1.53 7.69 19.05
N ARG A 63 0.28 7.31 18.72
CA ARG A 63 -0.33 6.04 19.14
C ARG A 63 0.51 4.84 18.71
N TYR A 64 1.01 4.87 17.48
CA TYR A 64 1.84 3.79 16.94
C TYR A 64 3.35 4.07 17.02
N GLY A 65 3.77 5.14 17.72
CA GLY A 65 5.19 5.47 17.97
C GLY A 65 6.05 5.42 16.71
N PHE A 66 5.64 6.15 15.67
CA PHE A 66 6.34 6.19 14.38
C PHE A 66 7.78 6.70 14.49
N ASP A 67 8.07 7.50 15.52
CA ASP A 67 9.41 7.97 15.89
C ASP A 67 10.40 6.84 16.22
N LYS A 68 9.89 5.64 16.54
CA LYS A 68 10.70 4.47 16.91
C LYS A 68 10.78 3.43 15.79
N LEU A 69 10.04 3.62 14.69
CA LEU A 69 10.06 2.69 13.57
C LEU A 69 11.37 2.85 12.78
N ARG A 70 11.83 1.73 12.23
CA ARG A 70 12.98 1.67 11.34
C ARG A 70 12.64 0.81 10.14
N GLY A 71 13.07 1.25 8.97
CA GLY A 71 12.89 0.57 7.69
C GLY A 71 13.75 1.27 6.65
N SER A 72 13.93 0.63 5.49
CA SER A 72 14.66 1.25 4.38
C SER A 72 13.80 2.28 3.63
N HIS A 73 12.48 2.11 3.64
CA HIS A 73 11.54 2.99 2.97
C HIS A 73 10.17 2.99 3.66
N VAL A 74 9.36 4.00 3.37
CA VAL A 74 8.02 4.18 3.93
C VAL A 74 7.09 4.77 2.88
N VAL A 75 5.84 4.28 2.87
CA VAL A 75 4.76 4.87 2.09
C VAL A 75 3.66 5.31 3.06
N GLY A 76 3.22 6.56 2.93
CA GLY A 76 2.20 7.16 3.79
C GLY A 76 1.12 7.87 2.99
N HIS A 77 -0.09 7.91 3.53
CA HIS A 77 -1.20 8.59 2.88
C HIS A 77 -2.19 9.13 3.91
N THR A 78 -2.65 10.37 3.68
CA THR A 78 -3.76 10.98 4.41
C THR A 78 -4.98 11.00 3.51
N ARG A 79 -6.04 10.27 3.88
CA ARG A 79 -7.26 10.19 3.08
C ARG A 79 -8.30 11.22 3.58
N MET A 80 -8.81 12.04 2.68
CA MET A 80 -10.03 12.80 2.89
C MET A 80 -11.21 12.00 2.36
N ALA A 81 -12.02 11.42 3.25
CA ALA A 81 -13.18 10.64 2.84
C ALA A 81 -14.38 11.59 2.64
N THR A 82 -14.75 11.85 1.38
CA THR A 82 -15.94 12.65 1.04
C THR A 82 -17.18 11.80 0.77
N GLU A 83 -17.00 10.57 0.26
CA GLU A 83 -18.12 9.72 -0.17
C GLU A 83 -18.07 8.27 0.35
N SER A 84 -16.90 7.80 0.79
CA SER A 84 -16.66 6.41 1.20
C SER A 84 -16.46 6.28 2.71
N ALA A 85 -16.58 5.05 3.23
CA ALA A 85 -16.55 4.81 4.67
C ALA A 85 -15.26 5.32 5.33
N VAL A 86 -15.42 5.96 6.50
CA VAL A 86 -14.32 6.42 7.37
C VAL A 86 -13.93 5.26 8.29
N THR A 87 -13.21 4.29 7.74
CA THR A 87 -12.75 3.10 8.47
C THR A 87 -11.30 2.79 8.15
N PRO A 88 -10.56 2.11 9.05
CA PRO A 88 -9.21 1.64 8.75
C PRO A 88 -9.15 0.72 7.52
N ALA A 89 -10.18 -0.08 7.25
CA ALA A 89 -10.22 -0.95 6.08
C ALA A 89 -10.15 -0.16 4.76
N HIS A 90 -10.85 1.00 4.69
CA HIS A 90 -10.85 1.86 3.51
C HIS A 90 -9.69 2.87 3.52
N ALA A 91 -8.88 2.92 4.57
CA ALA A 91 -7.70 3.78 4.62
C ALA A 91 -6.57 3.16 3.80
N HIS A 92 -5.77 4.01 3.18
CA HIS A 92 -4.50 3.62 2.58
C HIS A 92 -3.45 3.30 3.66
N PRO A 93 -2.39 2.54 3.33
CA PRO A 93 -2.09 1.90 2.04
C PRO A 93 -2.87 0.61 1.79
N PHE A 94 -3.34 0.34 0.58
CA PHE A 94 -3.90 -0.98 0.26
C PHE A 94 -2.78 -1.98 0.03
N THR A 95 -3.02 -3.25 0.37
CA THR A 95 -2.05 -4.33 0.20
C THR A 95 -2.70 -5.53 -0.47
N ALA A 96 -1.92 -6.25 -1.25
CA ALA A 96 -2.28 -7.54 -1.80
C ALA A 96 -1.04 -8.44 -1.80
N GLY A 97 -1.24 -9.75 -1.73
CA GLY A 97 -0.11 -10.69 -1.69
C GLY A 97 0.75 -10.55 -0.44
N GLU A 98 2.01 -10.99 -0.55
CA GLU A 98 3.04 -10.79 0.47
C GLU A 98 3.88 -9.56 0.12
N ASP A 99 4.11 -8.67 1.11
CA ASP A 99 5.08 -7.56 1.00
C ASP A 99 4.87 -6.63 -0.23
N PHE A 100 3.63 -6.28 -0.54
CA PHE A 100 3.28 -5.27 -1.53
C PHE A 100 2.21 -4.31 -1.00
N CYS A 101 2.45 -3.00 -1.13
CA CYS A 101 1.52 -1.96 -0.73
C CYS A 101 1.42 -0.84 -1.77
N LEU A 102 0.26 -0.19 -1.83
CA LEU A 102 -0.05 0.87 -2.78
C LEU A 102 -0.85 1.99 -2.09
N VAL A 103 -0.42 3.23 -2.31
CA VAL A 103 -1.21 4.44 -2.05
C VAL A 103 -1.55 5.13 -3.35
N HIS A 104 -2.71 5.77 -3.36
CA HIS A 104 -3.29 6.35 -4.56
C HIS A 104 -3.81 7.75 -4.26
N ASN A 105 -3.35 8.71 -5.05
CA ASN A 105 -3.95 10.04 -5.13
C ASN A 105 -4.66 10.15 -6.47
N GLY A 106 -6.00 10.19 -6.46
CA GLY A 106 -6.78 10.17 -7.68
C GLY A 106 -8.16 9.56 -7.52
N SER A 107 -8.75 9.19 -8.65
CA SER A 107 -9.98 8.41 -8.75
C SER A 107 -9.91 7.57 -10.01
N LEU A 108 -10.06 6.26 -9.87
CA LEU A 108 -10.32 5.39 -11.02
C LEU A 108 -11.80 5.46 -11.37
N SER A 109 -12.11 5.54 -12.66
CA SER A 109 -13.49 5.60 -13.18
C SER A 109 -14.06 4.23 -13.50
N ASN A 110 -13.24 3.18 -13.59
CA ASN A 110 -13.66 1.81 -13.90
C ASN A 110 -13.39 0.74 -12.81
N PRO A 111 -13.38 1.04 -11.49
CA PRO A 111 -12.99 0.07 -10.46
C PRO A 111 -13.90 -1.16 -10.40
N PHE A 112 -15.20 -1.00 -10.64
CA PHE A 112 -16.15 -2.12 -10.69
C PHE A 112 -15.99 -3.01 -11.93
N SER A 113 -15.41 -2.48 -13.01
CA SER A 113 -15.05 -3.29 -14.18
C SER A 113 -13.89 -4.22 -13.83
N ILE A 114 -12.83 -3.65 -13.24
CA ILE A 114 -11.64 -4.37 -12.77
C ILE A 114 -12.04 -5.43 -11.73
N ARG A 115 -12.86 -5.04 -10.75
CA ARG A 115 -13.37 -5.96 -9.72
C ARG A 115 -14.08 -7.17 -10.34
N ARG A 116 -15.06 -6.96 -11.23
CA ARG A 116 -15.79 -8.06 -11.89
C ARG A 116 -14.86 -8.99 -12.67
N LYS A 117 -13.86 -8.44 -13.36
CA LYS A 117 -12.84 -9.20 -14.10
C LYS A 117 -12.00 -10.09 -13.17
N LEU A 118 -11.64 -9.59 -11.99
CA LEU A 118 -10.81 -10.28 -11.02
C LEU A 118 -11.61 -11.28 -10.16
N GLU A 119 -12.84 -10.96 -9.79
CA GLU A 119 -13.76 -11.89 -9.11
C GLU A 119 -14.03 -13.14 -9.97
N ALA A 120 -14.19 -12.97 -11.29
CA ALA A 120 -14.31 -14.09 -12.23
C ALA A 120 -13.06 -15.00 -12.28
N ARG A 121 -11.93 -14.54 -11.74
CA ARG A 121 -10.66 -15.27 -11.60
C ARG A 121 -10.39 -15.74 -10.17
N GLY A 122 -11.37 -15.60 -9.27
CA GLY A 122 -11.27 -16.03 -7.88
C GLY A 122 -10.52 -15.05 -6.97
N VAL A 123 -10.33 -13.79 -7.38
CA VAL A 123 -9.77 -12.75 -6.51
C VAL A 123 -10.86 -12.17 -5.63
N GLU A 124 -10.64 -12.17 -4.32
CA GLU A 124 -11.55 -11.60 -3.32
C GLU A 124 -11.23 -10.14 -3.04
N PHE A 125 -12.26 -9.38 -2.63
CA PHE A 125 -12.19 -7.96 -2.29
C PHE A 125 -12.76 -7.71 -0.90
N ASP A 126 -12.08 -6.87 -0.13
CA ASP A 126 -12.46 -6.52 1.25
C ASP A 126 -13.29 -5.23 1.31
N THR A 127 -13.17 -4.35 0.31
CA THR A 127 -13.80 -3.03 0.25
C THR A 127 -14.34 -2.70 -1.14
N ASP A 128 -14.98 -1.54 -1.26
CA ASP A 128 -15.39 -0.93 -2.53
C ASP A 128 -14.42 0.17 -3.01
N ASN A 129 -13.27 0.32 -2.34
CA ASN A 129 -12.30 1.36 -2.66
C ASN A 129 -11.63 1.06 -4.01
N ASP A 130 -11.58 2.06 -4.88
CA ASP A 130 -10.97 1.96 -6.20
C ASP A 130 -9.50 1.52 -6.16
N THR A 131 -8.79 1.95 -5.12
CA THR A 131 -7.39 1.61 -4.89
C THR A 131 -7.21 0.12 -4.61
N GLU A 132 -8.17 -0.53 -3.96
CA GLU A 132 -8.13 -1.99 -3.83
C GLU A 132 -8.20 -2.67 -5.20
N GLY A 133 -9.03 -2.13 -6.10
CA GLY A 133 -9.10 -2.55 -7.51
C GLY A 133 -7.72 -2.57 -8.18
N ALA A 134 -7.01 -1.44 -8.15
CA ALA A 134 -5.67 -1.33 -8.71
C ALA A 134 -4.66 -2.26 -8.01
N THR A 135 -4.67 -2.27 -6.68
CA THR A 135 -3.73 -3.07 -5.87
C THR A 135 -3.87 -4.56 -6.17
N ARG A 136 -5.11 -5.07 -6.19
CA ARG A 136 -5.40 -6.48 -6.50
C ARG A 136 -5.12 -6.82 -7.97
N TYR A 137 -5.34 -5.89 -8.90
CA TYR A 137 -5.00 -6.10 -10.30
C TYR A 137 -3.50 -6.29 -10.50
N LEU A 138 -2.68 -5.36 -9.98
CA LEU A 138 -1.23 -5.42 -10.11
C LEU A 138 -0.69 -6.69 -9.44
N GLU A 139 -1.20 -7.03 -8.26
CA GLU A 139 -0.79 -8.24 -7.58
C GLU A 139 -1.22 -9.52 -8.30
N TRP A 140 -2.42 -9.56 -8.87
CA TRP A 140 -2.86 -10.66 -9.72
C TRP A 140 -1.96 -10.81 -10.95
N ARG A 141 -1.59 -9.72 -11.64
CA ARG A 141 -0.62 -9.77 -12.76
C ARG A 141 0.71 -10.37 -12.33
N MET A 142 1.23 -9.96 -11.17
CA MET A 142 2.48 -10.50 -10.63
C MET A 142 2.38 -11.98 -10.29
N ARG A 143 1.23 -12.45 -9.77
CA ARG A 143 0.98 -13.90 -9.57
C ARG A 143 0.95 -14.70 -10.87
N GLU A 144 0.50 -14.09 -11.96
CA GLU A 144 0.50 -14.69 -13.30
C GLU A 144 1.90 -14.67 -13.96
N GLY A 145 2.93 -14.16 -13.26
CA GLY A 145 4.33 -14.20 -13.69
C GLY A 145 4.86 -12.90 -14.29
N ASP A 146 4.06 -11.82 -14.28
CA ASP A 146 4.56 -10.51 -14.69
C ASP A 146 5.52 -9.92 -13.62
N THR A 147 6.52 -9.16 -14.05
CA THR A 147 7.22 -8.24 -13.14
C THR A 147 6.32 -7.07 -12.75
N LEU A 148 6.70 -6.27 -11.75
CA LEU A 148 5.92 -5.08 -11.37
C LEU A 148 5.80 -4.10 -12.56
N GLU A 149 6.89 -3.95 -13.32
CA GLU A 149 6.96 -3.12 -14.52
C GLU A 149 5.95 -3.58 -15.57
N GLN A 150 5.95 -4.89 -15.88
CA GLN A 150 5.00 -5.48 -16.84
C GLN A 150 3.54 -5.40 -16.35
N ALA A 151 3.33 -5.54 -15.04
CA ALA A 151 2.02 -5.37 -14.43
C ALA A 151 1.51 -3.94 -14.58
N LEU A 152 2.39 -2.94 -14.40
CA LEU A 152 2.08 -1.51 -14.56
C LEU A 152 1.86 -1.13 -16.02
N GLU A 153 2.67 -1.62 -16.96
CA GLU A 153 2.46 -1.43 -18.40
C GLU A 153 1.06 -1.90 -18.83
N LYS A 154 0.64 -3.07 -18.32
CA LYS A 154 -0.72 -3.59 -18.55
C LYS A 154 -1.77 -2.85 -17.73
N GLY A 155 -1.37 -2.22 -16.62
CA GLY A 155 -2.20 -1.35 -15.81
C GLY A 155 -2.56 -0.06 -16.55
N PHE A 156 -1.63 0.56 -17.27
CA PHE A 156 -1.90 1.77 -18.06
C PHE A 156 -3.01 1.56 -19.11
N GLN A 157 -3.13 0.35 -19.66
CA GLN A 157 -4.20 -0.01 -20.60
C GLN A 157 -5.51 -0.43 -19.93
N GLU A 158 -5.49 -0.76 -18.64
CA GLU A 158 -6.64 -1.28 -17.89
C GLU A 158 -7.31 -0.21 -17.02
N PHE A 159 -6.53 0.72 -16.47
CA PHE A 159 -7.00 1.69 -15.49
C PHE A 159 -7.50 2.95 -16.18
N ASP A 160 -8.80 3.21 -16.04
CA ASP A 160 -9.40 4.47 -16.49
C ASP A 160 -9.48 5.45 -15.32
N GLY A 161 -9.21 6.72 -15.57
CA GLY A 161 -9.32 7.80 -14.59
C GLY A 161 -8.02 8.58 -14.42
N PHE A 162 -7.90 9.30 -13.31
CA PHE A 162 -6.72 10.09 -12.97
C PHE A 162 -6.11 9.53 -11.70
N TYR A 163 -4.83 9.20 -11.74
CA TYR A 163 -4.16 8.53 -10.64
C TYR A 163 -2.67 8.83 -10.59
N THR A 164 -2.18 8.95 -9.36
CA THR A 164 -0.77 8.76 -9.03
C THR A 164 -0.69 7.60 -8.05
N PHE A 165 0.05 6.56 -8.41
CA PHE A 165 0.31 5.43 -7.51
C PHE A 165 1.72 5.53 -6.96
N LEU A 166 1.84 5.44 -5.65
CA LEU A 166 3.10 5.21 -4.96
C LEU A 166 3.03 3.85 -4.30
N MET A 167 3.98 2.99 -4.62
CA MET A 167 4.01 1.59 -4.25
C MET A 167 5.27 1.27 -3.47
N GLY A 168 5.17 0.32 -2.55
CA GLY A 168 6.29 -0.26 -1.83
C GLY A 168 6.26 -1.78 -1.92
N THR A 169 7.39 -2.39 -2.28
CA THR A 169 7.62 -3.84 -2.22
C THR A 169 8.52 -4.18 -1.03
N LYS A 170 8.98 -5.42 -0.90
CA LYS A 170 9.98 -5.77 0.12
C LYS A 170 11.30 -4.99 0.01
N ASP A 171 11.62 -4.49 -1.18
CA ASP A 171 12.95 -3.98 -1.54
C ASP A 171 12.95 -2.79 -2.51
N ALA A 172 11.80 -2.19 -2.81
CA ALA A 172 11.72 -1.05 -3.71
C ALA A 172 10.55 -0.11 -3.43
N LEU A 173 10.74 1.16 -3.76
CA LEU A 173 9.69 2.16 -3.96
C LEU A 173 9.47 2.37 -5.45
N ALA A 174 8.21 2.49 -5.87
CA ALA A 174 7.87 2.80 -7.25
C ALA A 174 6.77 3.87 -7.32
N ILE A 175 6.90 4.82 -8.25
CA ILE A 175 5.85 5.80 -8.56
C ILE A 175 5.50 5.77 -10.06
N VAL A 176 4.20 5.86 -10.34
CA VAL A 176 3.66 6.07 -11.69
C VAL A 176 2.55 7.11 -11.66
N ARG A 177 2.35 7.78 -12.79
CA ARG A 177 1.22 8.70 -13.04
C ARG A 177 0.44 8.25 -14.26
N ASP A 178 -0.85 8.56 -14.26
CA ASP A 178 -1.71 8.42 -15.43
C ASP A 178 -1.23 9.25 -16.63
N ALA A 179 -1.71 8.92 -17.83
CA ALA A 179 -1.35 9.57 -19.09
C ALA A 179 -1.60 11.07 -19.14
N PHE A 180 -2.56 11.57 -18.36
CA PHE A 180 -2.88 12.99 -18.27
C PHE A 180 -2.12 13.69 -17.13
N SER A 181 -1.59 12.92 -16.18
CA SER A 181 -0.83 13.41 -15.03
C SER A 181 -1.56 14.52 -14.25
N CYS A 182 -2.88 14.39 -14.15
CA CYS A 182 -3.73 15.41 -13.53
C CYS A 182 -3.52 15.53 -12.01
N LYS A 183 -2.98 14.49 -11.38
CA LYS A 183 -2.69 14.48 -9.94
C LYS A 183 -1.22 14.85 -9.73
N PRO A 184 -0.93 15.78 -8.79
CA PRO A 184 0.41 16.29 -8.60
C PRO A 184 1.28 15.27 -7.88
N ALA A 185 2.55 15.23 -8.26
CA ALA A 185 3.59 14.47 -7.59
C ALA A 185 4.94 15.14 -7.84
N VAL A 186 5.72 15.31 -6.77
CA VAL A 186 7.08 15.86 -6.80
C VAL A 186 8.00 14.85 -6.17
N VAL A 187 9.12 14.59 -6.84
CA VAL A 187 10.23 13.79 -6.34
C VAL A 187 11.38 14.73 -5.99
N ALA A 188 11.99 14.50 -4.84
CA ALA A 188 13.25 15.06 -4.42
C ALA A 188 14.24 13.92 -4.18
N GLU A 189 15.36 13.92 -4.89
CA GLU A 189 16.40 12.90 -4.71
C GLU A 189 17.79 13.50 -4.60
N ASN A 190 18.61 12.91 -3.75
CA ASN A 190 20.04 13.17 -3.62
C ASN A 190 20.75 11.86 -3.22
N ASP A 191 22.05 11.93 -2.93
CA ASP A 191 22.86 10.76 -2.59
C ASP A 191 22.41 10.07 -1.28
N GLU A 192 21.62 10.73 -0.42
CA GLU A 192 21.18 10.21 0.88
C GLU A 192 19.76 9.66 0.88
N TYR A 193 18.87 10.23 0.05
CA TYR A 193 17.45 9.84 0.06
C TYR A 193 16.73 10.10 -1.26
N VAL A 194 15.59 9.43 -1.37
CA VAL A 194 14.52 9.73 -2.32
C VAL A 194 13.26 10.04 -1.50
N ALA A 195 12.63 11.18 -1.77
CA ALA A 195 11.42 11.60 -1.10
C ALA A 195 10.36 12.03 -2.11
N ILE A 196 9.15 11.55 -1.92
CA ILE A 196 8.05 11.69 -2.87
C ILE A 196 6.85 12.28 -2.13
N SER A 197 6.23 13.32 -2.69
CA SER A 197 5.01 13.91 -2.12
C SER A 197 4.11 14.49 -3.20
N SER A 198 2.82 14.62 -2.90
CA SER A 198 1.89 15.34 -3.77
C SER A 198 2.23 16.83 -3.91
N GLU A 199 2.93 17.42 -2.94
CA GLU A 199 3.30 18.83 -2.93
C GLU A 199 4.70 19.06 -2.35
N PHE A 200 5.46 19.98 -2.96
CA PHE A 200 6.82 20.31 -2.52
C PHE A 200 6.89 20.81 -1.07
N ARG A 201 5.83 21.47 -0.57
CA ARG A 201 5.78 21.99 0.81
C ARG A 201 6.05 20.91 1.87
N SER A 202 5.62 19.67 1.62
CA SER A 202 5.86 18.54 2.52
C SER A 202 7.33 18.10 2.55
N LEU A 203 8.08 18.39 1.48
CA LEU A 203 9.48 18.02 1.30
C LEU A 203 10.43 19.17 1.68
N ALA A 204 9.94 20.41 1.73
CA ALA A 204 10.75 21.62 1.93
C ALA A 204 11.54 21.68 3.25
N HIS A 205 11.23 20.81 4.21
CA HIS A 205 11.91 20.72 5.49
C HIS A 205 12.95 19.59 5.57
N LEU A 206 13.11 18.82 4.49
CA LEU A 206 14.07 17.73 4.46
C LEU A 206 15.52 18.26 4.50
N PRO A 207 16.44 17.52 5.14
CA PRO A 207 17.85 17.87 5.15
C PRO A 207 18.38 18.06 3.73
N ASP A 208 19.12 19.14 3.52
CA ASP A 208 19.78 19.46 2.24
C ASP A 208 18.89 19.48 0.97
N ILE A 209 17.58 19.70 1.13
CA ILE A 209 16.60 19.75 0.02
C ILE A 209 16.96 20.76 -1.09
N LYS A 210 17.72 21.82 -0.76
CA LYS A 210 18.19 22.85 -1.70
C LYS A 210 19.18 22.31 -2.76
N HIS A 211 19.82 21.17 -2.51
CA HIS A 211 20.76 20.53 -3.42
C HIS A 211 20.21 19.23 -4.02
N ALA A 212 18.98 18.83 -3.65
CA ALA A 212 18.30 17.70 -4.26
C ALA A 212 17.89 18.00 -5.70
N SER A 213 17.92 16.97 -6.55
CA SER A 213 17.26 16.97 -7.85
C SER A 213 15.75 16.97 -7.63
N LEU A 214 15.06 17.97 -8.18
CA LEU A 214 13.62 18.14 -8.05
C LEU A 214 12.96 17.98 -9.41
N PHE A 215 12.02 17.05 -9.52
CA PHE A 215 11.27 16.83 -10.75
C PHE A 215 9.86 16.30 -10.48
N GLU A 216 8.99 16.47 -11.46
CA GLU A 216 7.71 15.77 -11.50
C GLU A 216 7.87 14.50 -12.33
N PRO A 217 7.38 13.34 -11.85
CA PRO A 217 7.36 12.12 -12.66
C PRO A 217 6.59 12.36 -13.95
N LYS A 218 7.08 11.85 -15.07
CA LYS A 218 6.40 11.96 -16.36
C LYS A 218 5.16 11.05 -16.43
N PRO A 219 4.17 11.39 -17.27
CA PRO A 219 3.02 10.53 -17.54
C PRO A 219 3.46 9.17 -18.07
N GLU A 220 2.83 8.09 -17.60
CA GLU A 220 3.09 6.70 -18.03
C GLU A 220 4.56 6.25 -17.95
N GLU A 221 5.39 6.97 -17.22
CA GLU A 221 6.77 6.60 -16.92
C GLU A 221 6.85 6.07 -15.50
N MET A 222 7.61 5.00 -15.33
CA MET A 222 7.80 4.36 -14.04
C MET A 222 9.17 4.70 -13.49
N TYR A 223 9.18 5.19 -12.26
CA TYR A 223 10.37 5.47 -11.50
C TYR A 223 10.45 4.49 -10.34
N VAL A 224 11.57 3.77 -10.24
CA VAL A 224 11.78 2.72 -9.23
C VAL A 224 13.12 2.96 -8.53
N TRP A 225 13.10 2.89 -7.20
CA TRP A 225 14.29 2.98 -6.37
C TRP A 225 14.37 1.77 -5.47
N SER A 226 15.50 1.07 -5.52
CA SER A 226 15.77 -0.09 -4.67
C SER A 226 16.32 0.34 -3.31
N ALA A 227 15.91 -0.39 -2.28
CA ALA A 227 16.29 -0.22 -0.88
C ALA A 227 17.60 -0.93 -0.50
#